data_AF-A9A4Q3-F1
#
_entry.id   AF-A9A4Q3-F1
#
_cell.length_a   1.000
_cell.length_b   1.000
_cell.length_c   1.000
_cell.angle_alpha   90.00
_cell.angle_beta   90.00
_cell.angle_gamma   90.00
#
_symmetry.space_group_name_H-M   'P 1'
#
loop_
_entity.id
_entity.type
_entity.pdbx_description
1 polymer ?
#
loop_
_entity_poly.entity_id
_entity_poly.type
_entity_poly.pdbx_seq_one_letter_code
_entity_poly.pdbx_strand_id
1 'polypeptide(L)'
;MSSLSYSKLSQEMLWKLKVLTFSSGAIVMALEIATSRILTPVFGSTIYTWGSLIGVILSGLSLGYFLGGRIADKHPKFDKICGIVFSVGLFIVGMPFFASHVVDFSLAIMPISQYTPLLATFLLLMLPSVLLGFVSPYVIKLGTKSLQKVGNMSGNLYSIATVGSIFGTFVTVFVLIPNVTVHQIIFGLGIALIASSLIGLKISPKIIAIGIVIILIVPWSSFSVSTISHNGMLIFEKETMFSHLDIIEYGDNRSLYLDGLRHSSMNMRDPLDLVIDYTEYFHLGMMFNPAAKDILFVGGGGFSGPKNFLALYPDTKIDVIEIDSDVIDVAKTYFNLETNPRLQIFNDDARKHLSMFDKKYDLIILDAYATNYVPYHLMTHEFFQLLEKRLEPNGIVVSNLIGSIEGNNSPLVRSVYKTMKETFPVSYVFPTEEKPTFIQNIMIVSSNQPYEFDRLLLLELSKNSPVDYLSDELSRQEHFYTGIIATTDVPFLTDQYNPSEVLINPITKNPYLQDLPENQIDEKQHLEYSMNLILGIILIIIAGMWLFYFKKRIWNFN
;
A
#
# COMPACT_ATOMS: atom_id res chain seq x y z
N MET A 1 -22.54 -64.33 -18.72
CA MET A 1 -23.21 -63.03 -18.99
C MET A 1 -23.25 -62.21 -17.72
N SER A 2 -22.35 -61.24 -17.57
CA SER A 2 -22.50 -60.03 -16.73
C SER A 2 -21.21 -59.19 -16.83
N SER A 3 -20.95 -58.67 -18.03
CA SER A 3 -19.97 -57.61 -18.24
C SER A 3 -20.46 -56.34 -17.53
N LEU A 4 -19.99 -56.12 -16.31
CA LEU A 4 -20.20 -54.88 -15.57
C LEU A 4 -19.58 -53.71 -16.36
N SER A 5 -20.46 -52.90 -16.94
CA SER A 5 -20.18 -51.65 -17.63
C SER A 5 -19.41 -50.69 -16.71
N TYR A 6 -18.09 -50.60 -16.89
CA TYR A 6 -17.23 -49.58 -16.27
C TYR A 6 -17.54 -48.20 -16.87
N SER A 7 -18.32 -47.41 -16.14
CA SER A 7 -18.81 -46.11 -16.61
C SER A 7 -17.73 -45.02 -16.64
N LYS A 8 -17.73 -44.27 -17.75
CA LYS A 8 -17.08 -42.96 -17.93
C LYS A 8 -17.34 -42.09 -16.69
N LEU A 9 -16.36 -41.29 -16.24
CA LEU A 9 -16.67 -40.16 -15.34
C LEU A 9 -17.82 -39.37 -15.99
N SER A 10 -18.89 -39.08 -15.25
CA SER A 10 -19.98 -38.28 -15.80
C SER A 10 -19.41 -36.92 -16.21
N GLN A 11 -19.84 -36.39 -17.36
CA GLN A 11 -19.45 -35.05 -17.81
C GLN A 11 -19.76 -34.00 -16.72
N GLU A 12 -20.83 -34.23 -15.97
CA GLU A 12 -21.21 -33.43 -14.81
C GLU A 12 -20.12 -33.39 -13.73
N MET A 13 -19.51 -34.53 -13.39
CA MET A 13 -18.45 -34.58 -12.37
C MET A 13 -17.18 -33.87 -12.86
N LEU A 14 -16.81 -34.05 -14.13
CA LEU A 14 -15.68 -33.33 -14.72
C LEU A 14 -15.91 -31.82 -14.71
N TRP A 15 -17.11 -31.35 -15.05
CA TRP A 15 -17.46 -29.94 -14.99
C TRP A 15 -17.35 -29.38 -13.56
N LYS A 16 -17.88 -30.09 -12.56
CA LYS A 16 -17.78 -29.69 -11.13
C LYS A 16 -16.32 -29.57 -10.67
N LEU A 17 -15.47 -30.52 -11.07
CA LEU A 17 -14.04 -30.47 -10.77
C LEU A 17 -13.37 -29.24 -11.39
N LYS A 18 -13.67 -28.94 -12.66
CA LYS A 18 -13.13 -27.76 -13.36
C LYS A 18 -13.55 -26.45 -12.71
N VAL A 19 -14.82 -26.31 -12.33
CA VAL A 19 -15.33 -25.11 -11.64
C VAL A 19 -14.58 -24.91 -10.32
N LEU A 20 -14.45 -25.95 -9.50
CA LEU A 20 -13.74 -25.86 -8.23
C LEU A 20 -12.26 -25.46 -8.42
N THR A 21 -11.60 -26.04 -9.43
CA THR A 21 -10.21 -25.72 -9.76
C THR A 21 -10.04 -24.28 -10.26
N PHE A 22 -10.91 -23.83 -11.16
CA PHE A 22 -10.89 -22.45 -11.67
C PHE A 22 -11.12 -21.44 -10.54
N SER A 23 -12.18 -21.63 -9.73
CA SER A 23 -12.51 -20.73 -8.62
C SER A 23 -11.40 -20.69 -7.58
N SER A 24 -10.81 -21.83 -7.22
CA SER A 24 -9.69 -21.89 -6.29
C SER A 24 -8.48 -21.12 -6.82
N GLY A 25 -8.12 -21.30 -8.10
CA GLY A 25 -6.99 -20.59 -8.71
C GLY A 25 -7.20 -19.07 -8.75
N ALA A 26 -8.41 -18.63 -9.12
CA ALA A 26 -8.80 -17.22 -9.15
C ALA A 26 -8.75 -16.59 -7.75
N ILE A 27 -9.29 -17.27 -6.75
CA ILE A 27 -9.44 -16.74 -5.39
C ILE A 27 -8.10 -16.68 -4.66
N VAL A 28 -7.17 -17.62 -4.88
CA VAL A 28 -5.82 -17.53 -4.30
C VAL A 28 -5.12 -16.25 -4.76
N MET A 29 -5.12 -15.97 -6.08
CA MET A 29 -4.46 -14.76 -6.62
C MET A 29 -5.19 -13.48 -6.23
N ALA A 30 -6.52 -13.49 -6.24
CA ALA A 30 -7.29 -12.33 -5.82
C ALA A 30 -7.08 -12.02 -4.32
N LEU A 31 -7.00 -13.04 -3.48
CA LEU A 31 -6.74 -12.88 -2.04
C LEU A 31 -5.31 -12.37 -1.78
N GLU A 32 -4.32 -12.82 -2.54
CA GLU A 32 -2.94 -12.32 -2.47
C GLU A 32 -2.89 -10.80 -2.70
N ILE A 33 -3.52 -10.35 -3.78
CA ILE A 33 -3.57 -8.94 -4.16
C ILE A 33 -4.38 -8.14 -3.13
N ALA A 34 -5.55 -8.62 -2.71
CA ALA A 34 -6.39 -7.91 -1.74
C ALA A 34 -5.73 -7.81 -0.36
N THR A 35 -5.00 -8.85 0.09
CA THR A 35 -4.31 -8.83 1.38
C THR A 35 -3.12 -7.87 1.39
N SER A 36 -2.47 -7.63 0.24
CA SER A 36 -1.45 -6.59 0.15
C SER A 36 -1.98 -5.23 0.61
N ARG A 37 -3.23 -4.90 0.27
CA ARG A 37 -3.89 -3.65 0.67
C ARG A 37 -4.27 -3.58 2.16
N ILE A 38 -4.35 -4.71 2.85
CA ILE A 38 -4.48 -4.74 4.32
C ILE A 38 -3.12 -4.46 4.98
N LEU A 39 -2.03 -4.97 4.39
CA LEU A 39 -0.71 -4.93 4.99
C LEU A 39 0.03 -3.61 4.70
N THR A 40 -0.14 -3.06 3.49
CA THR A 40 0.57 -1.84 3.05
C THR A 40 0.34 -0.63 3.95
N PRO A 41 -0.88 -0.33 4.46
CA PRO A 41 -1.07 0.82 5.36
C PRO A 41 -0.25 0.77 6.65
N VAL A 42 0.15 -0.42 7.08
CA VAL A 42 0.90 -0.59 8.34
C VAL A 42 2.37 -0.89 8.10
N PHE A 43 2.69 -1.66 7.06
CA PHE A 43 4.03 -2.16 6.79
C PHE A 43 4.71 -1.50 5.57
N GLY A 44 3.97 -0.70 4.80
CA GLY A 44 4.39 -0.14 3.51
C GLY A 44 4.45 -1.19 2.39
N SER A 45 4.52 -0.72 1.15
CA SER A 45 4.70 -1.55 -0.05
C SER A 45 6.19 -1.84 -0.30
N THR A 46 6.82 -2.58 0.59
CA THR A 46 8.27 -2.92 0.51
C THR A 46 8.50 -4.31 -0.09
N ILE A 47 9.74 -4.60 -0.52
CA ILE A 47 10.19 -5.95 -0.90
C ILE A 47 9.95 -6.98 0.20
N TYR A 48 9.93 -6.57 1.48
CA TYR A 48 9.65 -7.45 2.60
C TYR A 48 8.16 -7.80 2.66
N THR A 49 7.26 -6.83 2.44
CA THR A 49 5.81 -7.05 2.39
C THR A 49 5.44 -7.97 1.22
N TRP A 50 5.91 -7.64 0.01
CA TRP A 50 5.66 -8.45 -1.19
C TRP A 50 6.32 -9.83 -1.14
N GLY A 51 7.57 -9.90 -0.68
CA GLY A 51 8.27 -11.16 -0.48
C GLY A 51 7.59 -12.06 0.54
N SER A 52 7.00 -11.48 1.60
CA SER A 52 6.22 -12.20 2.59
C SER A 52 4.94 -12.78 1.98
N LEU A 53 4.17 -11.99 1.23
CA LEU A 53 2.94 -12.42 0.56
C LEU A 53 3.18 -13.63 -0.35
N ILE A 54 4.09 -13.46 -1.31
CA ILE A 54 4.44 -14.51 -2.29
C ILE A 54 5.01 -15.73 -1.55
N GLY A 55 5.95 -15.51 -0.63
CA GLY A 55 6.64 -16.58 0.09
C GLY A 55 5.70 -17.43 0.95
N VAL A 56 4.80 -16.80 1.69
CA VAL A 56 3.81 -17.50 2.54
C VAL A 56 2.80 -18.25 1.71
N ILE A 57 2.24 -17.65 0.65
CA ILE A 57 1.26 -18.31 -0.21
C ILE A 57 1.88 -19.51 -0.91
N LEU A 58 3.06 -19.36 -1.52
CA LEU A 58 3.75 -20.47 -2.20
C LEU A 58 4.12 -21.58 -1.22
N SER A 59 4.60 -21.24 -0.01
CA SER A 59 4.89 -22.22 1.03
C SER A 59 3.63 -22.96 1.48
N GLY A 60 2.54 -22.22 1.68
CA GLY A 60 1.24 -22.78 2.04
C GLY A 60 0.71 -23.71 0.97
N LEU A 61 0.67 -23.27 -0.30
CA LEU A 61 0.27 -24.10 -1.43
C LEU A 61 1.14 -25.36 -1.56
N SER A 62 2.46 -25.23 -1.43
CA SER A 62 3.40 -26.36 -1.48
C SER A 62 3.11 -27.40 -0.40
N LEU A 63 2.96 -26.96 0.86
CA LEU A 63 2.56 -27.82 1.96
C LEU A 63 1.17 -28.42 1.73
N GLY A 64 0.26 -27.64 1.16
CA GLY A 64 -1.08 -28.06 0.76
C GLY A 64 -1.07 -29.15 -0.32
N TYR A 65 -0.24 -29.04 -1.35
CA TYR A 65 -0.09 -30.06 -2.39
C TYR A 65 0.41 -31.37 -1.79
N PHE A 66 1.38 -31.29 -0.88
CA PHE A 66 1.96 -32.46 -0.21
C PHE A 66 0.96 -33.16 0.73
N LEU A 67 0.34 -32.40 1.64
CA LEU A 67 -0.65 -32.95 2.58
C LEU A 67 -1.92 -33.39 1.85
N GLY A 68 -2.41 -32.56 0.93
CA GLY A 68 -3.57 -32.84 0.10
C GLY A 68 -3.40 -34.10 -0.74
N GLY A 69 -2.22 -34.33 -1.33
CA GLY A 69 -1.88 -35.56 -2.04
C GLY A 69 -1.98 -36.81 -1.18
N ARG A 70 -1.34 -36.79 0.00
CA ARG A 70 -1.39 -37.90 0.96
C ARG A 70 -2.81 -38.24 1.43
N ILE A 71 -3.64 -37.21 1.66
CA ILE A 71 -5.02 -37.42 2.10
C ILE A 71 -5.91 -37.88 0.94
N ALA A 72 -5.71 -37.32 -0.26
CA ALA A 72 -6.41 -37.73 -1.48
C ALA A 72 -6.15 -39.20 -1.83
N ASP A 73 -4.96 -39.73 -1.57
CA ASP A 73 -4.63 -41.12 -1.85
C ASP A 73 -5.40 -42.15 -1.01
N LYS A 74 -5.79 -41.79 0.22
CA LYS A 74 -6.50 -42.71 1.12
C LYS A 74 -7.96 -42.91 0.70
N HIS A 75 -8.76 -41.86 0.74
CA HIS A 75 -10.20 -41.92 0.44
C HIS A 75 -10.69 -40.62 -0.19
N PRO A 76 -10.42 -40.41 -1.50
CA PRO A 76 -10.80 -39.19 -2.20
C PRO A 76 -12.32 -39.17 -2.35
N LYS A 77 -12.96 -38.14 -1.80
CA LYS A 77 -14.38 -37.87 -2.02
C LYS A 77 -14.59 -36.41 -2.35
N PHE A 78 -15.44 -36.13 -3.34
CA PHE A 78 -15.70 -34.77 -3.80
C PHE A 78 -16.39 -33.90 -2.74
N ASP A 79 -17.26 -34.50 -1.92
CA ASP A 79 -17.91 -33.80 -0.81
C ASP A 79 -16.91 -33.35 0.26
N LYS A 80 -15.81 -34.08 0.46
CA LYS A 80 -14.75 -33.71 1.41
C LYS A 80 -13.97 -32.47 0.96
N ILE A 81 -13.52 -32.42 -0.30
CA ILE A 81 -12.78 -31.26 -0.79
C ILE A 81 -13.67 -30.02 -0.83
N CYS A 82 -14.96 -30.19 -1.18
CA CYS A 82 -15.93 -29.09 -1.07
C CYS A 82 -16.13 -28.63 0.38
N GLY A 83 -16.17 -29.55 1.35
CA GLY A 83 -16.21 -29.19 2.77
C GLY A 83 -15.00 -28.37 3.23
N ILE A 84 -13.80 -28.71 2.74
CA ILE A 84 -12.57 -27.95 3.03
C ILE A 84 -12.63 -26.56 2.39
N VAL A 85 -12.98 -26.48 1.11
CA VAL A 85 -13.10 -25.22 0.37
C VAL A 85 -14.15 -24.30 0.99
N PHE A 86 -15.26 -24.86 1.49
CA PHE A 86 -16.26 -24.12 2.25
C PHE A 86 -15.67 -23.49 3.53
N SER A 87 -14.90 -24.24 4.30
CA SER A 87 -14.24 -23.72 5.51
C SER A 87 -13.24 -22.62 5.20
N VAL A 88 -12.51 -22.72 4.10
CA VAL A 88 -11.64 -21.63 3.65
C VAL A 88 -12.46 -20.40 3.30
N GLY A 89 -13.59 -20.56 2.60
CA GLY A 89 -14.47 -19.46 2.28
C GLY A 89 -15.01 -18.75 3.52
N LEU A 90 -15.38 -19.50 4.58
CA LEU A 90 -15.75 -18.92 5.87
C LEU A 90 -14.61 -18.15 6.55
N PHE A 91 -13.39 -18.71 6.50
CA PHE A 91 -12.22 -18.05 7.04
C PHE A 91 -11.95 -16.72 6.32
N ILE A 92 -12.02 -16.71 4.98
CA ILE A 92 -11.85 -15.51 4.16
C ILE A 92 -12.95 -14.49 4.45
N VAL A 93 -14.21 -14.90 4.58
CA VAL A 93 -15.31 -14.00 5.01
C VAL A 93 -15.04 -13.38 6.39
N GLY A 94 -14.39 -14.12 7.28
CA GLY A 94 -14.01 -13.62 8.62
C GLY A 94 -12.82 -12.68 8.64
N MET A 95 -11.95 -12.74 7.63
CA MET A 95 -10.68 -12.00 7.60
C MET A 95 -10.83 -10.48 7.81
N PRO A 96 -11.79 -9.78 7.18
CA PRO A 96 -12.03 -8.35 7.44
C PRO A 96 -12.22 -7.99 8.91
N PHE A 97 -12.70 -8.91 9.75
CA PHE A 97 -13.02 -8.65 11.15
C PHE A 97 -11.84 -8.84 12.11
N PHE A 98 -10.89 -9.71 11.76
CA PHE A 98 -9.75 -10.03 12.62
C PHE A 98 -8.40 -9.58 12.05
N ALA A 99 -8.35 -9.11 10.80
CA ALA A 99 -7.09 -8.77 10.15
C ALA A 99 -6.30 -7.68 10.90
N SER A 100 -6.97 -6.59 11.31
CA SER A 100 -6.35 -5.52 12.11
C SER A 100 -5.71 -6.06 13.39
N HIS A 101 -6.41 -6.91 14.13
CA HIS A 101 -5.92 -7.53 15.35
C HIS A 101 -4.70 -8.43 15.11
N VAL A 102 -4.64 -9.13 13.97
CA VAL A 102 -3.49 -9.94 13.60
C VAL A 102 -2.27 -9.06 13.29
N VAL A 103 -2.48 -7.92 12.63
CA VAL A 103 -1.43 -6.93 12.38
C VAL A 103 -0.94 -6.34 13.71
N ASP A 104 -1.83 -5.88 14.57
CA ASP A 104 -1.49 -5.30 15.88
C ASP A 104 -0.76 -6.30 16.78
N PHE A 105 -1.22 -7.56 16.79
CA PHE A 105 -0.54 -8.64 17.48
C PHE A 105 0.87 -8.89 16.93
N SER A 106 1.03 -8.82 15.60
CA SER A 106 2.34 -9.00 14.96
C SER A 106 3.30 -7.86 15.34
N LEU A 107 2.79 -6.63 15.37
CA LEU A 107 3.54 -5.46 15.85
C LEU A 107 3.90 -5.58 17.33
N ALA A 108 3.01 -6.12 18.17
CA ALA A 108 3.28 -6.32 19.59
C ALA A 108 4.38 -7.35 19.86
N ILE A 109 4.46 -8.42 19.06
CA ILE A 109 5.50 -9.46 19.21
C ILE A 109 6.83 -9.02 18.61
N MET A 110 6.79 -8.46 17.40
CA MET A 110 7.98 -8.01 16.67
C MET A 110 7.80 -6.53 16.31
N PRO A 111 7.98 -5.61 17.28
CA PRO A 111 7.94 -4.20 16.96
C PRO A 111 9.11 -3.88 16.04
N ILE A 112 8.82 -3.36 14.85
CA ILE A 112 9.81 -2.64 14.05
C ILE A 112 10.92 -3.58 13.55
N SER A 113 10.49 -4.67 12.90
CA SER A 113 11.37 -5.64 12.25
C SER A 113 10.98 -5.83 10.79
N GLN A 114 11.97 -6.05 9.91
CA GLN A 114 11.71 -6.48 8.53
C GLN A 114 10.94 -7.82 8.44
N TYR A 115 10.86 -8.57 9.54
CA TYR A 115 10.13 -9.83 9.64
C TYR A 115 8.70 -9.68 10.16
N THR A 116 8.28 -8.50 10.62
CA THR A 116 6.91 -8.28 11.10
C THR A 116 5.86 -8.48 10.00
N PRO A 117 6.06 -8.01 8.75
CA PRO A 117 5.12 -8.29 7.65
C PRO A 117 5.03 -9.79 7.36
N LEU A 118 6.13 -10.53 7.51
CA LEU A 118 6.15 -11.98 7.34
C LEU A 118 5.28 -12.69 8.39
N LEU A 119 5.37 -12.29 9.65
CA LEU A 119 4.53 -12.84 10.72
C LEU A 119 3.03 -12.55 10.48
N ALA A 120 2.69 -11.31 10.17
CA ALA A 120 1.31 -10.91 9.89
C ALA A 120 0.75 -11.70 8.69
N THR A 121 1.51 -11.75 7.60
CA THR A 121 1.14 -12.52 6.40
C THR A 121 0.99 -14.01 6.71
N PHE A 122 1.90 -14.59 7.49
CA PHE A 122 1.84 -15.99 7.89
C PHE A 122 0.54 -16.30 8.64
N LEU A 123 0.18 -15.47 9.62
CA LEU A 123 -1.02 -15.66 10.43
C LEU A 123 -2.31 -15.49 9.61
N LEU A 124 -2.32 -14.57 8.64
CA LEU A 124 -3.48 -14.33 7.77
C LEU A 124 -3.63 -15.39 6.66
N LEU A 125 -2.55 -15.76 5.99
CA LEU A 125 -2.62 -16.45 4.69
C LEU A 125 -2.11 -17.90 4.70
N MET A 126 -1.32 -18.32 5.68
CA MET A 126 -0.77 -19.69 5.68
C MET A 126 -1.88 -20.75 5.69
N LEU A 127 -2.82 -20.65 6.64
CA LEU A 127 -3.91 -21.61 6.76
C LEU A 127 -4.80 -21.69 5.51
N PRO A 128 -5.38 -20.60 4.98
CA PRO A 128 -6.20 -20.69 3.77
C PRO A 128 -5.39 -21.18 2.56
N SER A 129 -4.12 -20.80 2.41
CA SER A 129 -3.27 -21.25 1.30
C SER A 129 -2.99 -22.75 1.37
N VAL A 130 -2.70 -23.30 2.55
CA VAL A 130 -2.52 -24.76 2.73
C VAL A 130 -3.77 -25.52 2.33
N LEU A 131 -4.94 -25.06 2.78
CA LEU A 131 -6.21 -25.75 2.50
C LEU A 131 -6.63 -25.62 1.03
N LEU A 132 -6.39 -24.48 0.38
CA LEU A 132 -6.59 -24.31 -1.07
C LEU A 132 -5.61 -25.17 -1.88
N GLY A 133 -4.38 -25.36 -1.40
CA GLY A 133 -3.41 -26.29 -1.97
C GLY A 133 -3.91 -27.74 -2.01
N PHE A 134 -4.93 -28.13 -1.24
CA PHE A 134 -5.48 -29.49 -1.32
C PHE A 134 -6.27 -29.72 -2.62
N VAL A 135 -6.78 -28.66 -3.26
CA VAL A 135 -7.70 -28.76 -4.40
C VAL A 135 -7.04 -29.51 -5.56
N SER A 136 -5.83 -29.13 -5.96
CA SER A 136 -5.13 -29.72 -7.10
C SER A 136 -4.95 -31.25 -6.99
N PRO A 137 -4.29 -31.80 -5.94
CA PRO A 137 -4.14 -33.25 -5.82
C PRO A 137 -5.46 -34.00 -5.66
N TYR A 138 -6.45 -33.43 -4.96
CA TYR A 138 -7.77 -34.04 -4.83
C TYR A 138 -8.50 -34.16 -6.15
N VAL A 139 -8.50 -33.08 -6.93
CA VAL A 139 -9.20 -33.01 -8.22
C VAL A 139 -8.53 -33.91 -9.24
N ILE A 140 -7.19 -33.99 -9.26
CA ILE A 140 -6.44 -34.95 -10.10
C ILE A 140 -6.81 -36.39 -9.74
N LYS A 141 -6.84 -36.73 -8.43
CA LYS A 141 -7.18 -38.08 -7.97
C LYS A 141 -8.63 -38.46 -8.29
N LEU A 142 -9.57 -37.54 -8.12
CA LEU A 142 -11.00 -37.75 -8.43
C LEU A 142 -11.27 -37.80 -9.94
N GLY A 143 -10.52 -37.04 -10.73
CA GLY A 143 -10.63 -36.98 -12.19
C GLY A 143 -9.97 -38.16 -12.90
N THR A 144 -9.09 -38.91 -12.22
CA THR A 144 -8.30 -39.97 -12.86
C THR A 144 -8.67 -41.36 -12.35
N LYS A 145 -9.16 -42.22 -13.27
CA LYS A 145 -9.46 -43.63 -12.99
C LYS A 145 -8.40 -44.62 -13.55
N SER A 146 -7.47 -44.16 -14.40
CA SER A 146 -6.42 -44.98 -15.00
C SER A 146 -5.09 -44.24 -15.05
N LEU A 147 -4.00 -44.93 -14.69
CA LEU A 147 -2.63 -44.42 -14.69
C LEU A 147 -2.21 -43.84 -16.05
N GLN A 148 -2.72 -44.40 -17.15
CA GLN A 148 -2.39 -43.99 -18.52
C GLN A 148 -2.92 -42.58 -18.89
N LYS A 149 -3.93 -42.06 -18.18
CA LYS A 149 -4.54 -40.75 -18.46
C LYS A 149 -4.22 -39.68 -17.40
N VAL A 150 -3.39 -40.02 -16.41
CA VAL A 150 -3.01 -39.10 -15.32
C VAL A 150 -2.34 -37.84 -15.87
N GLY A 151 -1.43 -37.98 -16.83
CA GLY A 151 -0.72 -36.83 -17.41
C GLY A 151 -1.64 -35.80 -18.08
N ASN A 152 -2.55 -36.27 -18.96
CA ASN A 152 -3.50 -35.40 -19.65
C ASN A 152 -4.49 -34.74 -18.67
N MET A 153 -5.02 -35.50 -17.72
CA MET A 153 -5.95 -34.95 -16.71
C MET A 153 -5.26 -33.91 -15.82
N SER A 154 -4.06 -34.21 -15.35
CA SER A 154 -3.23 -33.28 -14.56
C SER A 154 -2.95 -31.99 -15.33
N GLY A 155 -2.46 -32.09 -16.57
CA GLY A 155 -2.17 -30.92 -17.41
C GLY A 155 -3.40 -30.04 -17.68
N ASN A 156 -4.55 -30.65 -17.97
CA ASN A 156 -5.79 -29.91 -18.21
C ASN A 156 -6.28 -29.18 -16.94
N LEU A 157 -6.22 -29.84 -15.79
CA LEU A 157 -6.62 -29.23 -14.51
C LEU A 157 -5.66 -28.11 -14.08
N TYR A 158 -4.35 -28.29 -14.28
CA TYR A 158 -3.38 -27.21 -14.06
C TYR A 158 -3.64 -26.01 -14.96
N SER A 159 -3.89 -26.25 -16.26
CA SER A 159 -4.23 -25.17 -17.20
C SER A 159 -5.46 -24.39 -16.75
N ILE A 160 -6.51 -25.08 -16.28
CA ILE A 160 -7.72 -24.42 -15.78
C ILE A 160 -7.45 -23.63 -14.50
N ALA A 161 -6.62 -24.15 -13.59
CA ALA A 161 -6.20 -23.41 -12.40
C ALA A 161 -5.45 -22.13 -12.78
N THR A 162 -4.52 -22.21 -13.73
CA THR A 162 -3.75 -21.06 -14.23
C THR A 162 -4.65 -20.03 -14.92
N VAL A 163 -5.61 -20.46 -15.74
CA VAL A 163 -6.60 -19.55 -16.35
C VAL A 163 -7.46 -18.88 -15.27
N GLY A 164 -7.85 -19.62 -14.24
CA GLY A 164 -8.51 -19.07 -13.06
C GLY A 164 -7.66 -18.00 -12.38
N SER A 165 -6.39 -18.29 -12.09
CA SER A 165 -5.44 -17.35 -11.50
C SER A 165 -5.28 -16.08 -12.33
N ILE A 166 -5.10 -16.17 -13.65
CA ILE A 166 -5.02 -15.02 -14.56
C ILE A 166 -6.31 -14.18 -14.48
N PHE A 167 -7.47 -14.84 -14.54
CA PHE A 167 -8.76 -14.17 -14.42
C PHE A 167 -8.91 -13.46 -13.07
N GLY A 168 -8.57 -14.13 -11.97
CA GLY A 168 -8.59 -13.57 -10.62
C GLY A 168 -7.68 -12.35 -10.48
N THR A 169 -6.46 -12.41 -11.02
CA THR A 169 -5.53 -11.27 -11.03
C THR A 169 -6.10 -10.07 -11.78
N PHE A 170 -6.55 -10.25 -13.02
CA PHE A 170 -7.03 -9.13 -13.83
C PHE A 170 -8.34 -8.54 -13.33
N VAL A 171 -9.29 -9.38 -12.90
CA VAL A 171 -10.53 -8.89 -12.32
C VAL A 171 -10.25 -8.13 -11.03
N THR A 172 -9.37 -8.63 -10.16
CA THR A 172 -9.05 -7.92 -8.92
C THR A 172 -8.36 -6.58 -9.18
N VAL A 173 -7.32 -6.54 -10.03
CA VAL A 173 -6.54 -5.32 -10.28
C VAL A 173 -7.32 -4.27 -11.08
N PHE A 174 -7.97 -4.67 -12.18
CA PHE A 174 -8.56 -3.71 -13.12
C PHE A 174 -10.05 -3.44 -12.89
N VAL A 175 -10.74 -4.27 -12.10
CA VAL A 175 -12.19 -4.14 -11.90
C VAL A 175 -12.54 -4.02 -10.42
N LEU A 176 -12.01 -4.84 -9.53
CA LEU A 176 -12.44 -4.82 -8.13
C LEU A 176 -11.78 -3.68 -7.35
N ILE A 177 -10.45 -3.62 -7.30
CA ILE A 177 -9.72 -2.57 -6.55
C ILE A 177 -10.22 -1.15 -6.86
N PRO A 178 -10.44 -0.75 -8.13
CA PRO A 178 -10.84 0.63 -8.43
C PRO A 178 -12.29 0.96 -8.07
N ASN A 179 -13.15 -0.04 -7.84
CA ASN A 179 -14.61 0.14 -7.75
C ASN A 179 -15.22 -0.28 -6.41
N VAL A 180 -14.52 -1.10 -5.61
CA VAL A 180 -15.02 -1.63 -4.33
C VAL A 180 -13.93 -1.64 -3.27
N THR A 181 -14.32 -1.53 -2.00
CA THR A 181 -13.35 -1.50 -0.89
C THR A 181 -12.72 -2.88 -0.68
N VAL A 182 -11.49 -2.92 -0.16
CA VAL A 182 -10.74 -4.16 0.09
C VAL A 182 -11.53 -5.16 0.95
N HIS A 183 -12.27 -4.66 1.94
CA HIS A 183 -13.17 -5.45 2.79
C HIS A 183 -14.26 -6.16 1.98
N GLN A 184 -14.89 -5.45 1.05
CA GLN A 184 -15.91 -6.01 0.15
C GLN A 184 -15.31 -7.02 -0.82
N ILE A 185 -14.09 -6.78 -1.31
CA ILE A 185 -13.37 -7.73 -2.17
C ILE A 185 -13.15 -9.04 -1.42
N ILE A 186 -12.52 -8.99 -0.25
CA ILE A 186 -12.19 -10.19 0.54
C ILE A 186 -13.47 -10.94 0.93
N PHE A 187 -14.50 -10.23 1.39
CA PHE A 187 -15.80 -10.83 1.69
C PHE A 187 -16.40 -11.51 0.45
N GLY A 188 -16.43 -10.82 -0.70
CA GLY A 188 -16.91 -11.34 -1.97
C GLY A 188 -16.16 -12.58 -2.45
N LEU A 189 -14.83 -12.61 -2.29
CA LEU A 189 -13.99 -13.78 -2.59
C LEU A 189 -14.37 -14.97 -1.70
N GLY A 190 -14.58 -14.74 -0.41
CA GLY A 190 -15.03 -15.77 0.52
C GLY A 190 -16.41 -16.33 0.15
N ILE A 191 -17.37 -15.47 -0.20
CA ILE A 191 -18.71 -15.88 -0.68
C ILE A 191 -18.62 -16.65 -2.00
N ALA A 192 -17.80 -16.20 -2.95
CA ALA A 192 -17.59 -16.89 -4.22
C ALA A 192 -17.00 -18.29 -3.99
N LEU A 193 -16.06 -18.43 -3.05
CA LEU A 193 -15.49 -19.71 -2.67
C LEU A 193 -16.53 -20.64 -2.04
N ILE A 194 -17.34 -20.11 -1.11
CA ILE A 194 -18.45 -20.83 -0.50
C ILE A 194 -19.43 -21.31 -1.59
N ALA A 195 -19.85 -20.42 -2.49
CA ALA A 195 -20.77 -20.77 -3.58
C ALA A 195 -20.21 -21.88 -4.47
N SER A 196 -18.92 -21.81 -4.81
CA SER A 196 -18.24 -22.84 -5.60
C SER A 196 -18.23 -24.19 -4.88
N SER A 197 -18.16 -24.22 -3.55
CA SER A 197 -18.15 -25.46 -2.77
C SER A 197 -19.52 -26.15 -2.67
N LEU A 198 -20.62 -25.39 -2.78
CA LEU A 198 -21.99 -25.92 -2.67
C LEU A 198 -22.35 -26.92 -3.79
N ILE A 199 -21.59 -26.93 -4.89
CA ILE A 199 -21.81 -27.84 -6.04
C ILE A 199 -21.52 -29.31 -5.71
N GLY A 200 -20.70 -29.57 -4.68
CA GLY A 200 -20.29 -30.93 -4.29
C GLY A 200 -20.72 -31.36 -2.89
N LEU A 201 -21.32 -30.48 -2.10
CA LEU A 201 -21.84 -30.82 -0.77
C LEU A 201 -23.12 -31.66 -0.84
N LYS A 202 -23.25 -32.63 0.08
CA LYS A 202 -24.48 -33.42 0.26
C LYS A 202 -25.60 -32.57 0.85
N ILE A 203 -26.86 -32.99 0.68
CA ILE A 203 -28.06 -32.23 1.09
C ILE A 203 -27.99 -31.76 2.55
N SER A 204 -27.66 -32.62 3.50
CA SER A 204 -27.57 -32.27 4.93
C SER A 204 -26.58 -31.13 5.23
N PRO A 205 -25.28 -31.23 4.88
CA PRO A 205 -24.36 -30.09 5.06
C PRO A 205 -24.73 -28.90 4.16
N LYS A 206 -25.29 -29.13 2.96
CA LYS A 206 -25.65 -28.03 2.05
C LYS A 206 -26.70 -27.09 2.66
N ILE A 207 -27.69 -27.61 3.39
CA ILE A 207 -28.70 -26.79 4.07
C ILE A 207 -28.06 -25.92 5.16
N ILE A 208 -27.16 -26.49 5.97
CA ILE A 208 -26.44 -25.75 7.02
C ILE A 208 -25.57 -24.66 6.39
N ALA A 209 -24.86 -25.00 5.32
CA ALA A 209 -24.03 -24.06 4.57
C ALA A 209 -24.83 -22.87 4.02
N ILE A 210 -26.02 -23.13 3.43
CA ILE A 210 -26.92 -22.08 2.95
C ILE A 210 -27.42 -21.21 4.11
N GLY A 211 -27.78 -21.82 5.24
CA GLY A 211 -28.18 -21.07 6.45
C GLY A 211 -27.10 -20.12 6.94
N ILE A 212 -25.84 -20.58 6.97
CA ILE A 212 -24.68 -19.74 7.32
C ILE A 212 -24.53 -18.59 6.30
N VAL A 213 -24.60 -18.86 5.00
CA VAL A 213 -24.51 -17.82 3.96
C VAL A 213 -25.60 -16.76 4.11
N ILE A 214 -26.84 -17.16 4.37
CA ILE A 214 -27.95 -16.22 4.59
C ILE A 214 -27.67 -15.34 5.82
N ILE A 215 -27.21 -15.93 6.92
CA ILE A 215 -26.85 -15.18 8.14
C ILE A 215 -25.70 -14.19 7.89
N LEU A 216 -24.77 -14.51 6.98
CA LEU A 216 -23.62 -13.64 6.67
C LEU A 216 -23.94 -12.55 5.63
N ILE A 217 -24.95 -12.75 4.78
CA ILE A 217 -25.40 -11.74 3.81
C ILE A 217 -26.31 -10.69 4.47
N VAL A 218 -27.09 -11.08 5.48
CA VAL A 218 -28.10 -10.23 6.15
C VAL A 218 -27.55 -9.06 7.01
N PRO A 219 -26.31 -9.03 7.56
CA PRO A 219 -25.83 -7.91 8.38
C PRO A 219 -25.17 -6.77 7.60
N TRP A 220 -24.91 -6.92 6.29
CA TRP A 220 -23.92 -6.05 5.63
C TRP A 220 -24.41 -4.65 5.25
N SER A 221 -25.72 -4.39 5.19
CA SER A 221 -26.20 -3.02 4.89
C SER A 221 -25.87 -2.00 5.99
N SER A 222 -25.41 -2.46 7.17
CA SER A 222 -25.24 -1.62 8.35
C SER A 222 -23.84 -1.67 8.98
N PHE A 223 -22.90 -2.42 8.42
CA PHE A 223 -21.58 -2.65 9.02
C PHE A 223 -20.48 -2.03 8.14
N SER A 224 -20.33 -0.70 8.22
CA SER A 224 -19.09 -0.06 7.79
C SER A 224 -18.03 -0.42 8.82
N VAL A 225 -17.18 -1.41 8.51
CA VAL A 225 -15.95 -1.65 9.28
C VAL A 225 -15.02 -0.48 8.95
N SER A 226 -15.05 0.58 9.75
CA SER A 226 -14.04 1.63 9.70
C SER A 226 -12.74 1.06 10.25
N THR A 227 -11.83 0.67 9.37
CA THR A 227 -10.46 0.32 9.77
C THR A 227 -9.60 1.57 9.83
N ILE A 228 -8.86 1.68 10.92
CA ILE A 228 -7.91 2.76 11.22
C ILE A 228 -8.61 4.05 11.67
N SER A 229 -8.96 4.07 12.96
CA SER A 229 -9.17 5.31 13.69
C SER A 229 -7.87 6.09 13.72
N HIS A 230 -7.75 7.08 12.85
CA HIS A 230 -6.91 8.23 13.18
C HIS A 230 -7.67 9.06 14.22
N ASN A 231 -6.97 9.80 15.07
CA ASN A 231 -7.61 10.72 16.02
C ASN A 231 -8.37 11.79 15.21
N GLY A 232 -9.70 11.69 15.12
CA GLY A 232 -10.54 12.62 14.37
C GLY A 232 -11.78 11.98 13.74
N MET A 233 -12.59 12.81 13.10
CA MET A 233 -13.79 12.41 12.37
C MET A 233 -13.43 12.05 10.92
N LEU A 234 -13.69 10.80 10.52
CA LEU A 234 -13.56 10.36 9.13
C LEU A 234 -14.62 11.03 8.25
N ILE A 235 -14.20 11.82 7.28
CA ILE A 235 -15.05 12.58 6.35
C ILE A 235 -15.25 11.81 5.04
N PHE A 236 -14.20 11.16 4.57
CA PHE A 236 -14.17 10.45 3.30
C PHE A 236 -13.11 9.36 3.36
N GLU A 237 -13.42 8.19 2.80
CA GLU A 237 -12.53 7.03 2.68
C GLU A 237 -12.69 6.49 1.26
N LYS A 238 -11.57 6.18 0.59
CA LYS A 238 -11.57 5.57 -0.73
C LYS A 238 -10.30 4.75 -0.95
N GLU A 239 -10.46 3.55 -1.51
CA GLU A 239 -9.33 2.81 -2.08
C GLU A 239 -9.03 3.36 -3.49
N THR A 240 -7.82 3.90 -3.69
CA THR A 240 -7.38 4.39 -5.00
C THR A 240 -6.56 3.32 -5.72
N MET A 241 -6.13 3.63 -6.95
CA MET A 241 -5.19 2.76 -7.68
C MET A 241 -3.83 2.67 -6.99
N PHE A 242 -3.48 3.68 -6.19
CA PHE A 242 -2.15 3.84 -5.59
C PHE A 242 -2.16 3.52 -4.10
N SER A 243 -3.12 4.02 -3.34
CA SER A 243 -3.13 3.98 -1.87
C SER A 243 -4.54 3.89 -1.28
N HIS A 244 -4.62 3.54 -0.01
CA HIS A 244 -5.80 3.77 0.82
C HIS A 244 -5.87 5.25 1.21
N LEU A 245 -6.92 5.97 0.82
CA LEU A 245 -7.06 7.41 1.03
C LEU A 245 -8.14 7.70 2.07
N ASP A 246 -7.75 8.42 3.13
CA ASP A 246 -8.66 8.95 4.15
C ASP A 246 -8.59 10.48 4.25
N ILE A 247 -9.73 11.10 4.51
CA ILE A 247 -9.84 12.51 4.90
C ILE A 247 -10.40 12.58 6.31
N ILE A 248 -9.63 13.20 7.20
CA ILE A 248 -9.95 13.18 8.62
C ILE A 248 -9.87 14.60 9.18
N GLU A 249 -10.89 14.96 9.93
CA GLU A 249 -10.96 16.24 10.63
C GLU A 249 -10.64 16.07 12.11
N TYR A 250 -9.71 16.89 12.59
CA TYR A 250 -9.37 16.99 13.99
C TYR A 250 -9.14 18.46 14.38
N GLY A 251 -9.95 18.97 15.30
CA GLY A 251 -9.95 20.38 15.67
C GLY A 251 -10.29 21.27 14.46
N ASP A 252 -9.43 22.24 14.16
CA ASP A 252 -9.56 23.13 13.00
C ASP A 252 -8.84 22.61 11.76
N ASN A 253 -8.23 21.42 11.81
CA ASN A 253 -7.44 20.86 10.72
C ASN A 253 -8.19 19.75 9.99
N ARG A 254 -8.11 19.77 8.67
CA ARG A 254 -8.51 18.66 7.80
C ARG A 254 -7.25 18.07 7.17
N SER A 255 -7.02 16.78 7.39
CA SER A 255 -5.82 16.08 6.97
C SER A 255 -6.11 15.00 5.93
N LEU A 256 -5.22 14.87 4.96
CA LEU A 256 -5.18 13.79 3.98
C LEU A 256 -4.24 12.72 4.50
N TYR A 257 -4.77 11.50 4.63
CA TYR A 257 -3.98 10.31 4.93
C TYR A 257 -3.92 9.41 3.71
N LEU A 258 -2.73 8.93 3.38
CA LEU A 258 -2.51 7.91 2.37
C LEU A 258 -1.79 6.74 3.03
N ASP A 259 -2.35 5.54 2.93
CA ASP A 259 -1.83 4.32 3.57
C ASP A 259 -1.54 4.54 5.07
N GLY A 260 -2.41 5.27 5.77
CA GLY A 260 -2.30 5.54 7.21
C GLY A 260 -1.30 6.63 7.63
N LEU A 261 -0.58 7.24 6.70
CA LEU A 261 0.36 8.34 6.97
C LEU A 261 -0.28 9.69 6.65
N ARG A 262 -0.03 10.71 7.47
CA ARG A 262 -0.51 12.07 7.20
C ARG A 262 0.36 12.70 6.11
N HIS A 263 -0.19 12.85 4.90
CA HIS A 263 0.52 13.44 3.75
C HIS A 263 0.28 14.95 3.63
N SER A 264 -0.88 15.44 4.05
CA SER A 264 -1.19 16.87 3.99
C SER A 264 -2.17 17.26 5.08
N SER A 265 -2.16 18.54 5.44
CA SER A 265 -3.12 19.14 6.37
C SER A 265 -3.43 20.57 5.94
N MET A 266 -4.70 20.94 6.07
CA MET A 266 -5.19 22.28 5.81
C MET A 266 -5.95 22.79 7.03
N ASN A 267 -5.59 23.99 7.46
CA ASN A 267 -6.34 24.72 8.46
C ASN A 267 -7.65 25.20 7.82
N MET A 268 -8.78 24.78 8.37
CA MET A 268 -10.09 25.09 7.82
C MET A 268 -10.49 26.56 8.00
N ARG A 269 -9.84 27.28 8.93
CA ARG A 269 -10.05 28.71 9.15
C ARG A 269 -9.18 29.57 8.25
N ASP A 270 -7.98 29.09 7.92
CA ASP A 270 -7.07 29.72 6.98
C ASP A 270 -6.47 28.69 6.00
N PRO A 271 -7.14 28.44 4.85
CA PRO A 271 -6.71 27.42 3.89
C PRO A 271 -5.36 27.65 3.20
N LEU A 272 -4.74 28.82 3.40
CA LEU A 272 -3.42 29.19 2.87
C LEU A 272 -2.29 28.98 3.88
N ASP A 273 -2.64 28.77 5.15
CA ASP A 273 -1.73 28.45 6.24
C ASP A 273 -1.07 27.08 6.02
N LEU A 274 0.25 27.03 6.15
CA LEU A 274 1.06 25.84 5.93
C LEU A 274 1.16 25.05 7.23
N VAL A 275 0.14 24.22 7.50
CA VAL A 275 0.04 23.44 8.76
C VAL A 275 1.18 22.44 8.98
N ILE A 276 1.88 22.04 7.91
CA ILE A 276 3.01 21.11 8.02
C ILE A 276 4.31 21.87 7.77
N ASP A 277 5.13 21.98 8.82
CA ASP A 277 6.32 22.83 8.91
C ASP A 277 7.28 22.66 7.72
N TYR A 278 7.50 21.45 7.18
CA TYR A 278 8.43 21.29 6.05
C TYR A 278 7.97 22.00 4.77
N THR A 279 6.67 22.22 4.59
CA THR A 279 6.13 22.83 3.36
C THR A 279 6.54 24.29 3.20
N GLU A 280 6.88 24.94 4.31
CA GLU A 280 7.51 26.26 4.36
C GLU A 280 8.85 26.31 3.61
N TYR A 281 9.61 25.22 3.64
CA TYR A 281 10.93 25.15 3.02
C TYR A 281 10.86 25.05 1.49
N PHE A 282 9.69 24.83 0.89
CA PHE A 282 9.52 24.94 -0.56
C PHE A 282 9.94 26.31 -1.09
N HIS A 283 9.74 27.35 -0.28
CA HIS A 283 10.06 28.73 -0.60
C HIS A 283 11.58 29.01 -0.66
N LEU A 284 12.43 28.07 -0.20
CA LEU A 284 13.87 28.13 -0.46
C LEU A 284 14.14 28.30 -1.96
N GLY A 285 13.37 27.64 -2.83
CA GLY A 285 13.52 27.79 -4.28
C GLY A 285 13.42 29.25 -4.75
N MET A 286 12.46 30.00 -4.20
CA MET A 286 12.25 31.42 -4.49
C MET A 286 13.32 32.31 -3.86
N MET A 287 13.96 31.90 -2.77
CA MET A 287 15.11 32.63 -2.23
C MET A 287 16.33 32.50 -3.12
N PHE A 288 16.58 31.30 -3.67
CA PHE A 288 17.71 31.04 -4.56
C PHE A 288 17.49 31.59 -5.96
N ASN A 289 16.24 31.61 -6.44
CA ASN A 289 15.86 32.25 -7.70
C ASN A 289 14.61 33.14 -7.52
N PRO A 290 14.76 34.39 -7.01
CA PRO A 290 13.63 35.31 -6.80
C PRO A 290 12.89 35.71 -8.08
N ALA A 291 13.51 35.49 -9.24
CA ALA A 291 12.93 35.78 -10.55
C ALA A 291 12.16 34.59 -11.15
N ALA A 292 12.05 33.46 -10.43
CA ALA A 292 11.35 32.27 -10.90
C ALA A 292 9.88 32.57 -11.21
N LYS A 293 9.41 32.11 -12.38
CA LYS A 293 8.04 32.30 -12.85
C LYS A 293 7.36 30.99 -13.19
N ASP A 294 8.03 30.08 -13.88
CA ASP A 294 7.47 28.77 -14.23
C ASP A 294 7.92 27.74 -13.19
N ILE A 295 6.99 27.32 -12.33
CA ILE A 295 7.24 26.47 -11.17
C ILE A 295 6.55 25.12 -11.38
N LEU A 296 7.27 24.03 -11.14
CA LEU A 296 6.73 22.67 -11.17
C LEU A 296 6.73 22.08 -9.75
N PHE A 297 5.58 21.58 -9.31
CA PHE A 297 5.48 20.66 -8.19
C PHE A 297 5.32 19.23 -8.72
N VAL A 298 6.18 18.33 -8.24
CA VAL A 298 6.08 16.89 -8.47
C VAL A 298 5.51 16.28 -7.20
N GLY A 299 4.27 15.82 -7.26
CA GLY A 299 3.43 15.52 -6.08
C GLY A 299 2.60 16.72 -5.65
N GLY A 300 1.38 16.47 -5.16
CA GLY A 300 0.42 17.52 -4.79
C GLY A 300 -0.46 17.15 -3.60
N GLY A 301 0.08 16.51 -2.56
CA GLY A 301 -0.69 16.11 -1.37
C GLY A 301 -1.48 17.28 -0.77
N GLY A 302 -2.82 17.27 -0.92
CA GLY A 302 -3.72 18.34 -0.45
C GLY A 302 -3.49 19.74 -1.07
N PHE A 303 -2.54 19.89 -2.00
CA PHE A 303 -2.20 21.12 -2.72
C PHE A 303 -1.86 22.34 -1.86
N SER A 304 -1.43 22.17 -0.59
CA SER A 304 -1.08 23.29 0.30
C SER A 304 0.05 24.15 -0.27
N GLY A 305 1.16 23.53 -0.72
CA GLY A 305 2.27 24.24 -1.36
C GLY A 305 1.85 25.04 -2.61
N PRO A 306 1.23 24.41 -3.63
CA PRO A 306 0.72 25.11 -4.80
C PRO A 306 -0.24 26.27 -4.49
N LYS A 307 -1.20 26.09 -3.58
CA LYS A 307 -2.14 27.16 -3.17
C LYS A 307 -1.39 28.34 -2.53
N ASN A 308 -0.46 28.04 -1.64
CA ASN A 308 0.33 29.06 -0.95
C ASN A 308 1.20 29.85 -1.95
N PHE A 309 1.88 29.17 -2.87
CA PHE A 309 2.66 29.83 -3.93
C PHE A 309 1.80 30.71 -4.85
N LEU A 310 0.59 30.28 -5.22
CA LEU A 310 -0.34 31.11 -5.99
C LEU A 310 -0.70 32.40 -5.24
N ALA A 311 -0.90 32.33 -3.94
CA ALA A 311 -1.29 33.47 -3.12
C ALA A 311 -0.11 34.46 -2.92
N LEU A 312 1.08 33.94 -2.61
CA LEU A 312 2.25 34.77 -2.28
C LEU A 312 3.00 35.32 -3.51
N TYR A 313 3.00 34.59 -4.63
CA TYR A 313 3.71 34.99 -5.84
C TYR A 313 2.73 35.20 -7.00
N PRO A 314 2.23 36.43 -7.22
CA PRO A 314 1.18 36.69 -8.20
C PRO A 314 1.62 36.52 -9.66
N ASP A 315 2.93 36.60 -9.94
CA ASP A 315 3.50 36.52 -11.29
C ASP A 315 3.92 35.10 -11.72
N THR A 316 3.73 34.10 -10.85
CA THR A 316 4.14 32.71 -11.13
C THR A 316 3.04 31.91 -11.81
N LYS A 317 3.45 30.96 -12.64
CA LYS A 317 2.65 29.86 -13.17
C LYS A 317 3.10 28.58 -12.50
N ILE A 318 2.13 27.79 -12.07
CA ILE A 318 2.36 26.57 -11.31
C ILE A 318 1.80 25.41 -12.09
N ASP A 319 2.68 24.47 -12.40
CA ASP A 319 2.31 23.16 -12.89
C ASP A 319 2.42 22.17 -11.72
N VAL A 320 1.47 21.25 -11.61
CA VAL A 320 1.51 20.15 -10.63
C VAL A 320 1.35 18.84 -11.38
N ILE A 321 2.28 17.91 -11.17
CA ILE A 321 2.14 16.53 -11.65
C ILE A 321 1.79 15.64 -10.47
N GLU A 322 0.56 15.15 -10.45
CA GLU A 322 0.03 14.25 -9.41
C GLU A 322 -0.41 12.94 -10.05
N ILE A 323 0.13 11.82 -9.57
CA ILE A 323 -0.10 10.51 -10.17
C ILE A 323 -1.51 9.98 -9.87
N ASP A 324 -2.08 10.34 -8.72
CA ASP A 324 -3.37 9.87 -8.25
C ASP A 324 -4.49 10.88 -8.55
N SER A 325 -5.39 10.52 -9.48
CA SER A 325 -6.54 11.36 -9.83
C SER A 325 -7.48 11.59 -8.64
N ASP A 326 -7.57 10.61 -7.73
CA ASP A 326 -8.44 10.71 -6.56
C ASP A 326 -7.91 11.74 -5.56
N VAL A 327 -6.58 11.89 -5.43
CA VAL A 327 -5.96 12.95 -4.63
C VAL A 327 -6.30 14.33 -5.19
N ILE A 328 -6.28 14.49 -6.52
CA ILE A 328 -6.66 15.74 -7.19
C ILE A 328 -8.13 16.10 -6.93
N ASP A 329 -9.04 15.13 -7.09
CA ASP A 329 -10.47 15.35 -6.92
C ASP A 329 -10.84 15.61 -5.45
N VAL A 330 -10.18 14.92 -4.54
CA VAL A 330 -10.27 15.17 -3.10
C VAL A 330 -9.74 16.56 -2.75
N ALA A 331 -8.64 17.02 -3.35
CA ALA A 331 -8.12 18.36 -3.11
C ALA A 331 -9.11 19.46 -3.52
N LYS A 332 -9.77 19.31 -4.68
CA LYS A 332 -10.82 20.22 -5.14
C LYS A 332 -12.03 20.23 -4.21
N THR A 333 -12.43 19.05 -3.73
CA THR A 333 -13.68 18.88 -2.95
C THR A 333 -13.50 19.26 -1.49
N TYR A 334 -12.37 18.89 -0.89
CA TYR A 334 -12.15 18.93 0.56
C TYR A 334 -10.99 19.85 0.99
N PHE A 335 -10.10 20.27 0.09
CA PHE A 335 -8.94 21.13 0.42
C PHE A 335 -8.97 22.50 -0.25
N ASN A 336 -10.16 22.97 -0.65
CA ASN A 336 -10.39 24.30 -1.23
C ASN A 336 -9.47 24.60 -2.43
N LEU A 337 -9.14 23.59 -3.23
CA LEU A 337 -8.36 23.79 -4.46
C LEU A 337 -9.25 24.39 -5.55
N GLU A 338 -9.14 25.70 -5.73
CA GLU A 338 -9.88 26.44 -6.76
C GLU A 338 -9.20 26.35 -8.13
N THR A 339 -9.99 26.45 -9.19
CA THR A 339 -9.46 26.62 -10.54
C THR A 339 -8.79 27.99 -10.69
N ASN A 340 -7.53 28.01 -11.11
CA ASN A 340 -6.78 29.24 -11.32
C ASN A 340 -6.13 29.21 -12.72
N PRO A 341 -6.20 30.29 -13.52
CA PRO A 341 -5.57 30.32 -14.85
C PRO A 341 -4.04 30.17 -14.81
N ARG A 342 -3.43 30.36 -13.64
CA ARG A 342 -1.99 30.16 -13.40
C ARG A 342 -1.67 28.76 -12.86
N LEU A 343 -2.66 27.90 -12.62
CA LEU A 343 -2.47 26.54 -12.13
C LEU A 343 -2.85 25.51 -13.19
N GLN A 344 -1.90 24.67 -13.58
CA GLN A 344 -2.15 23.53 -14.45
C GLN A 344 -1.85 22.22 -13.71
N ILE A 345 -2.81 21.30 -13.69
CA ILE A 345 -2.67 20.00 -13.00
C ILE A 345 -2.63 18.90 -14.05
N PHE A 346 -1.58 18.09 -14.02
CA PHE A 346 -1.39 16.93 -14.87
C PHE A 346 -1.55 15.66 -14.04
N ASN A 347 -2.50 14.80 -14.43
CA ASN A 347 -2.62 13.47 -13.84
C ASN A 347 -1.73 12.47 -14.59
N ASP A 348 -0.48 12.31 -14.17
CA ASP A 348 0.51 11.42 -14.80
C ASP A 348 1.64 11.06 -13.82
N ASP A 349 2.44 10.04 -14.14
CA ASP A 349 3.70 9.80 -13.44
C ASP A 349 4.72 10.90 -13.82
N ALA A 350 5.38 11.50 -12.84
CA ALA A 350 6.27 12.64 -13.07
C ALA A 350 7.45 12.33 -13.97
N ARG A 351 8.09 11.16 -13.80
CA ARG A 351 9.23 10.77 -14.64
C ARG A 351 8.78 10.51 -16.07
N LYS A 352 7.66 9.81 -16.25
CA LYS A 352 7.05 9.58 -17.56
C LYS A 352 6.68 10.91 -18.22
N HIS A 353 5.99 11.79 -17.52
CA HIS A 353 5.56 13.09 -18.03
C HIS A 353 6.76 13.94 -18.49
N LEU A 354 7.77 14.10 -17.62
CA LEU A 354 8.97 14.87 -17.93
C LEU A 354 9.79 14.24 -19.06
N SER A 355 9.71 12.93 -19.28
CA SER A 355 10.37 12.28 -20.42
C SER A 355 9.68 12.59 -21.77
N MET A 356 8.37 12.87 -21.75
CA MET A 356 7.57 13.11 -22.95
C MET A 356 7.49 14.58 -23.36
N PHE A 357 7.62 15.51 -22.41
CA PHE A 357 7.46 16.95 -22.64
C PHE A 357 8.75 17.71 -22.33
N ASP A 358 9.09 18.70 -23.17
CA ASP A 358 10.33 19.49 -23.07
C ASP A 358 10.15 20.85 -22.41
N LYS A 359 9.02 21.10 -21.72
CA LYS A 359 8.83 22.35 -20.95
C LYS A 359 9.92 22.43 -19.88
N LYS A 360 10.50 23.63 -19.75
CA LYS A 360 11.50 23.96 -18.74
C LYS A 360 10.89 24.79 -17.62
N TYR A 361 11.50 24.71 -16.45
CA TYR A 361 11.05 25.37 -15.24
C TYR A 361 12.19 26.12 -14.56
N ASP A 362 11.83 27.24 -13.93
CA ASP A 362 12.73 28.02 -13.09
C ASP A 362 12.90 27.39 -11.70
N LEU A 363 11.89 26.64 -11.25
CA LEU A 363 11.88 25.96 -9.96
C LEU A 363 11.13 24.63 -10.09
N ILE A 364 11.76 23.54 -9.66
CA ILE A 364 11.14 22.22 -9.52
C ILE A 364 11.15 21.84 -8.04
N ILE A 365 9.98 21.58 -7.47
CA ILE A 365 9.80 21.10 -6.11
C ILE A 365 9.42 19.62 -6.17
N LEU A 366 10.26 18.76 -5.60
CA LEU A 366 10.02 17.32 -5.49
C LEU A 366 9.43 17.02 -4.12
N ASP A 367 8.13 16.72 -4.10
CA ASP A 367 7.36 16.33 -2.92
C ASP A 367 6.44 15.13 -3.24
N ALA A 368 6.98 14.15 -3.97
CA ALA A 368 6.26 12.96 -4.38
C ALA A 368 6.51 11.82 -3.40
N TYR A 369 5.63 11.68 -2.41
CA TYR A 369 5.61 10.52 -1.50
C TYR A 369 4.51 9.56 -1.93
N ALA A 370 4.86 8.28 -2.13
CA ALA A 370 3.86 7.23 -2.34
C ALA A 370 3.37 6.63 -1.01
N THR A 371 4.28 6.50 -0.03
CA THR A 371 4.01 6.06 1.34
C THR A 371 5.02 6.72 2.28
N ASN A 372 5.95 5.96 2.85
CA ASN A 372 6.95 6.40 3.82
C ASN A 372 8.21 7.00 3.14
N TYR A 373 8.28 7.01 1.81
CA TYR A 373 9.44 7.47 1.05
C TYR A 373 9.08 7.89 -0.38
N VAL A 374 10.00 8.61 -1.01
CA VAL A 374 9.93 9.00 -2.41
C VAL A 374 10.10 7.77 -3.32
N PRO A 375 9.26 7.52 -4.33
CA PRO A 375 9.41 6.38 -5.23
C PRO A 375 10.83 6.24 -5.79
N TYR A 376 11.36 5.01 -5.83
CA TYR A 376 12.77 4.76 -6.18
C TYR A 376 13.17 5.38 -7.52
N HIS A 377 12.27 5.38 -8.50
CA HIS A 377 12.53 5.89 -9.84
C HIS A 377 12.63 7.41 -9.91
N LEU A 378 12.30 8.13 -8.83
CA LEU A 378 12.44 9.58 -8.67
C LEU A 378 13.68 9.97 -7.85
N MET A 379 14.55 9.02 -7.49
CA MET A 379 15.77 9.25 -6.70
C MET A 379 17.05 8.83 -7.42
N THR A 380 16.96 8.44 -8.70
CA THR A 380 18.11 7.94 -9.46
C THR A 380 18.85 9.05 -10.17
N HIS A 381 20.13 8.79 -10.48
CA HIS A 381 20.93 9.69 -11.30
C HIS A 381 20.28 10.01 -12.65
N GLU A 382 19.70 9.01 -13.31
CA GLU A 382 19.00 9.20 -14.59
C GLU A 382 17.79 10.12 -14.47
N PHE A 383 17.07 10.05 -13.34
CA PHE A 383 15.97 10.99 -13.08
C PHE A 383 16.50 12.40 -12.80
N PHE A 384 17.58 12.56 -12.04
CA PHE A 384 18.17 13.88 -11.82
C PHE A 384 18.73 14.49 -13.11
N GLN A 385 19.33 13.70 -14.00
CA GLN A 385 19.71 14.15 -15.35
C GLN A 385 18.50 14.55 -16.20
N LEU A 386 17.35 13.88 -16.00
CA LEU A 386 16.10 14.31 -16.63
C LEU A 386 15.65 15.66 -16.08
N LEU A 387 15.70 15.87 -14.76
CA LEU A 387 15.39 17.17 -14.15
C LEU A 387 16.32 18.27 -14.65
N GLU A 388 17.63 18.00 -14.72
CA GLU A 388 18.63 18.95 -15.24
C GLU A 388 18.25 19.45 -16.65
N LYS A 389 17.77 18.57 -17.53
CA LYS A 389 17.30 18.92 -18.88
C LYS A 389 16.00 19.72 -18.91
N ARG A 390 15.23 19.69 -17.82
CA ARG A 390 13.96 20.41 -17.64
C ARG A 390 14.11 21.66 -16.79
N LEU A 391 15.32 22.01 -16.38
CA LEU A 391 15.60 23.28 -15.71
C LEU A 391 16.02 24.36 -16.72
N GLU A 392 15.60 25.58 -16.43
CA GLU A 392 16.22 26.77 -17.02
C GLU A 392 17.66 26.94 -16.51
N PRO A 393 18.52 27.74 -17.16
CA PRO A 393 19.93 27.90 -16.76
C PRO A 393 20.15 28.33 -15.30
N ASN A 394 19.22 29.10 -14.72
CA ASN A 394 19.23 29.52 -13.32
C ASN A 394 18.23 28.73 -12.46
N GLY A 395 17.79 27.57 -12.96
CA GLY A 395 16.78 26.75 -12.34
C GLY A 395 17.26 26.14 -11.03
N ILE A 396 16.31 25.96 -10.11
CA ILE A 396 16.54 25.36 -8.79
C ILE A 396 15.69 24.10 -8.65
N VAL A 397 16.26 23.06 -8.04
CA VAL A 397 15.51 21.90 -7.56
C VAL A 397 15.48 21.95 -6.04
N VAL A 398 14.28 21.85 -5.47
CA VAL A 398 14.07 21.69 -4.03
C VAL A 398 13.46 20.30 -3.81
N SER A 399 14.20 19.40 -3.17
CA SER A 399 13.73 18.05 -2.88
C SER A 399 13.42 17.88 -1.40
N ASN A 400 12.23 17.41 -1.07
CA ASN A 400 11.88 16.94 0.26
C ASN A 400 12.26 15.47 0.42
N LEU A 401 12.97 15.13 1.49
CA LEU A 401 13.27 13.75 1.88
C LEU A 401 12.99 13.56 3.36
N ILE A 402 12.63 12.35 3.75
CA ILE A 402 12.46 11.98 5.16
C ILE A 402 13.62 11.11 5.61
N GLY A 403 14.24 11.46 6.74
CA GLY A 403 15.36 10.69 7.29
C GLY A 403 16.18 11.51 8.28
N SER A 404 17.39 11.07 8.55
CA SER A 404 18.36 11.84 9.35
C SER A 404 19.60 12.18 8.52
N ILE A 405 20.40 13.14 8.97
CA ILE A 405 21.68 13.46 8.33
C ILE A 405 22.77 12.49 8.83
N GLU A 406 22.69 12.09 10.09
CA GLU A 406 23.63 11.19 10.77
C GLU A 406 22.93 9.99 11.42
N GLY A 407 23.69 8.93 11.69
CA GLY A 407 23.18 7.72 12.35
C GLY A 407 22.48 6.74 11.40
N ASN A 408 21.74 5.79 11.97
CA ASN A 408 21.21 4.63 11.22
C ASN A 408 20.12 4.97 10.21
N ASN A 409 19.43 6.12 10.36
CA ASN A 409 18.38 6.57 9.45
C ASN A 409 18.88 7.51 8.35
N SER A 410 20.20 7.73 8.30
CA SER A 410 20.85 8.61 7.31
C SER A 410 21.22 8.00 5.95
N PRO A 411 21.35 6.67 5.77
CA PRO A 411 21.85 6.12 4.51
C PRO A 411 21.06 6.53 3.26
N LEU A 412 19.72 6.62 3.34
CA LEU A 412 18.90 7.05 2.20
C LEU A 412 19.20 8.50 1.81
N VAL A 413 19.08 9.43 2.75
CA VAL A 413 19.33 10.87 2.52
C VAL A 413 20.73 11.12 1.99
N ARG A 414 21.73 10.45 2.57
CA ARG A 414 23.14 10.53 2.13
C ARG A 414 23.34 9.96 0.72
N SER A 415 22.62 8.90 0.36
CA SER A 415 22.66 8.31 -0.99
C SER A 415 22.01 9.23 -2.03
N VAL A 416 20.87 9.83 -1.70
CA VAL A 416 20.21 10.80 -2.58
C VAL A 416 21.08 12.03 -2.74
N TYR A 417 21.61 12.59 -1.65
CA TYR A 417 22.56 13.71 -1.68
C TYR A 417 23.78 13.42 -2.57
N LYS A 418 24.41 12.24 -2.38
CA LYS A 418 25.53 11.78 -3.22
C LYS A 418 25.15 11.75 -4.71
N THR A 419 23.94 11.26 -5.01
CA THR A 419 23.46 11.09 -6.38
C THR A 419 23.09 12.43 -7.03
N MET A 420 22.50 13.35 -6.28
CA MET A 420 22.21 14.71 -6.73
C MET A 420 23.49 15.49 -7.00
N LYS A 421 24.52 15.40 -6.14
CA LYS A 421 25.81 16.07 -6.34
C LYS A 421 26.55 15.68 -7.61
N GLU A 422 26.33 14.45 -8.11
CA GLU A 422 26.93 14.02 -9.37
C GLU A 422 26.29 14.71 -10.58
N THR A 423 25.04 15.16 -10.44
CA THR A 423 24.28 15.82 -11.50
C THR A 423 24.38 17.34 -11.38
N PHE A 424 24.21 17.86 -10.16
CA PHE A 424 24.17 19.27 -9.85
C PHE A 424 25.47 19.69 -9.14
N PRO A 425 26.25 20.64 -9.69
CA PRO A 425 27.47 21.17 -9.07
C PRO A 425 27.25 21.68 -7.64
N VAL A 426 26.06 22.19 -7.36
CA VAL A 426 25.67 22.71 -6.04
C VAL A 426 24.52 21.90 -5.49
N SER A 427 24.65 21.45 -4.23
CA SER A 427 23.60 20.79 -3.45
C SER A 427 23.76 21.17 -1.97
N TYR A 428 22.81 21.95 -1.46
CA TYR A 428 22.73 22.40 -0.07
C TYR A 428 21.67 21.61 0.68
N VAL A 429 21.86 21.42 1.99
CA VAL A 429 20.99 20.60 2.83
C VAL A 429 20.43 21.45 3.96
N PHE A 430 19.10 21.42 4.09
CA PHE A 430 18.34 22.16 5.10
C PHE A 430 17.47 21.20 5.93
N PRO A 431 17.96 20.73 7.09
CA PRO A 431 17.15 20.01 8.08
C PRO A 431 15.99 20.87 8.65
N THR A 432 14.83 20.27 8.92
CA THR A 432 13.73 20.94 9.66
C THR A 432 13.88 20.87 11.18
N GLU A 433 14.86 20.13 11.70
CA GLU A 433 15.16 19.96 13.13
C GLU A 433 16.65 20.18 13.39
N GLU A 434 17.01 20.82 14.52
CA GLU A 434 18.40 21.13 14.86
C GLU A 434 19.32 19.89 14.96
N LYS A 435 18.78 18.76 15.44
CA LYS A 435 19.59 17.57 15.72
C LYS A 435 19.72 16.70 14.47
N PRO A 436 20.93 16.51 13.92
CA PRO A 436 21.14 15.78 12.66
C PRO A 436 20.83 14.28 12.75
N THR A 437 20.68 13.74 13.96
CA THR A 437 20.34 12.34 14.21
C THR A 437 18.84 12.07 14.26
N PHE A 438 18.00 13.10 14.33
CA PHE A 438 16.55 12.97 14.33
C PHE A 438 16.03 12.63 12.94
N ILE A 439 14.96 11.82 12.90
CA ILE A 439 14.17 11.69 11.68
C ILE A 439 13.34 12.95 11.54
N GLN A 440 13.50 13.58 10.39
CA GLN A 440 12.95 14.87 10.06
C GLN A 440 12.77 14.98 8.55
N ASN A 441 12.11 16.04 8.10
CA ASN A 441 12.18 16.45 6.71
C ASN A 441 13.54 17.10 6.47
N ILE A 442 14.17 16.76 5.35
CA ILE A 442 15.47 17.25 4.95
C ILE A 442 15.34 17.75 3.53
N MET A 443 15.52 19.06 3.37
CA MET A 443 15.35 19.72 2.11
C MET A 443 16.70 19.82 1.41
N ILE A 444 16.81 19.26 0.21
CA ILE A 444 18.01 19.37 -0.62
C ILE A 444 17.75 20.39 -1.72
N VAL A 445 18.51 21.49 -1.72
CA VAL A 445 18.44 22.55 -2.73
C VAL A 445 19.61 22.40 -3.69
N SER A 446 19.32 22.12 -4.96
CA SER A 446 20.35 21.85 -5.98
C SER A 446 20.22 22.76 -7.19
N SER A 447 21.35 23.09 -7.82
CA SER A 447 21.40 23.93 -9.03
C SER A 447 22.60 23.61 -9.91
N ASN A 448 22.47 23.96 -11.20
CA ASN A 448 23.52 23.92 -12.22
C ASN A 448 24.50 25.09 -12.12
N GLN A 449 24.09 26.21 -11.51
CA GLN A 449 24.97 27.35 -11.32
C GLN A 449 25.86 27.11 -10.09
N PRO A 450 27.18 27.36 -10.19
CA PRO A 450 28.07 27.36 -9.05
C PRO A 450 27.80 28.61 -8.21
N TYR A 451 26.77 28.58 -7.38
CA TYR A 451 26.56 29.59 -6.36
C TYR A 451 27.58 29.39 -5.23
N GLU A 452 28.36 30.41 -4.91
CA GLU A 452 29.07 30.47 -3.62
C GLU A 452 28.09 31.02 -2.57
N PHE A 453 27.33 30.11 -1.97
CA PHE A 453 26.40 30.48 -0.91
C PHE A 453 27.07 30.36 0.45
N ASP A 454 27.11 31.47 1.18
CA ASP A 454 27.42 31.48 2.60
C ASP A 454 26.16 31.83 3.42
N ARG A 455 26.26 31.65 4.75
CA ARG A 455 25.14 31.95 5.67
C ARG A 455 24.70 33.41 5.61
N LEU A 456 25.58 34.34 5.26
CA LEU A 456 25.28 35.77 5.23
C LEU A 456 24.38 36.10 4.03
N LEU A 457 24.64 35.49 2.88
CA LEU A 457 23.79 35.63 1.69
C LEU A 457 22.38 35.05 1.92
N LEU A 458 22.24 33.91 2.62
CA LEU A 458 20.93 33.37 3.00
C LEU A 458 20.13 34.35 3.88
N LEU A 459 20.81 34.97 4.85
CA LEU A 459 20.19 35.97 5.73
C LEU A 459 19.80 37.26 5.00
N GLU A 460 20.57 37.64 3.98
CA GLU A 460 20.25 38.80 3.16
C GLU A 460 19.05 38.52 2.25
N LEU A 461 19.00 37.33 1.65
CA LEU A 461 17.89 36.89 0.81
C LEU A 461 16.61 36.65 1.62
N SER A 462 16.70 36.12 2.85
CA SER A 462 15.53 35.87 3.69
C SER A 462 14.84 37.15 4.12
N LYS A 463 15.59 38.25 4.35
CA LYS A 463 15.03 39.57 4.65
C LYS A 463 14.16 40.16 3.54
N ASN A 464 14.40 39.73 2.30
CA ASN A 464 13.65 40.17 1.14
C ASN A 464 12.55 39.16 0.75
N SER A 465 12.40 38.07 1.51
CA SER A 465 11.35 37.09 1.28
C SER A 465 10.00 37.66 1.73
N PRO A 466 8.91 37.47 0.97
CA PRO A 466 7.56 37.86 1.39
C PRO A 466 6.98 36.92 2.47
N VAL A 467 7.82 36.07 3.05
CA VAL A 467 7.44 34.93 3.88
C VAL A 467 8.06 35.11 5.26
N ASP A 468 7.24 35.53 6.23
CA ASP A 468 7.70 35.89 7.58
C ASP A 468 8.36 34.70 8.30
N TYR A 469 7.83 33.49 8.17
CA TYR A 469 8.43 32.30 8.80
C TYR A 469 9.82 31.99 8.26
N LEU A 470 10.11 32.14 6.96
CA LEU A 470 11.48 31.98 6.47
C LEU A 470 12.41 33.06 7.02
N SER A 471 11.89 34.26 7.24
CA SER A 471 12.66 35.34 7.82
C SER A 471 12.95 35.10 9.31
N ASP A 472 12.07 34.44 10.07
CA ASP A 472 12.22 34.18 11.51
C ASP A 472 12.88 32.82 11.81
N GLU A 473 12.54 31.76 11.08
CA GLU A 473 13.04 30.38 11.21
C GLU A 473 14.47 30.25 10.62
N LEU A 474 14.70 30.76 9.40
CA LEU A 474 16.06 30.76 8.81
C LEU A 474 16.95 31.85 9.39
N SER A 475 16.39 32.95 9.95
CA SER A 475 17.24 33.93 10.66
C SER A 475 17.87 33.37 11.92
N ARG A 476 17.32 32.29 12.49
CA ARG A 476 17.94 31.55 13.59
C ARG A 476 19.13 30.67 13.17
N GLN A 477 19.66 30.78 11.95
CA GLN A 477 20.93 30.17 11.50
C GLN A 477 21.11 28.64 11.68
N GLU A 478 20.14 27.93 12.25
CA GLU A 478 20.30 26.57 12.76
C GLU A 478 20.03 25.50 11.70
N HIS A 479 19.24 25.82 10.68
CA HIS A 479 18.71 24.84 9.73
C HIS A 479 19.50 24.73 8.42
N PHE A 480 20.60 25.48 8.22
CA PHE A 480 21.53 25.23 7.11
C PHE A 480 22.68 24.33 7.57
N TYR A 481 22.70 23.08 7.08
CA TYR A 481 23.70 22.10 7.48
C TYR A 481 25.03 22.33 6.76
N THR A 482 26.05 22.75 7.51
CA THR A 482 27.41 23.01 7.03
C THR A 482 28.39 21.88 7.35
N GLY A 483 27.91 20.80 7.98
CA GLY A 483 28.74 19.64 8.32
C GLY A 483 29.15 18.82 7.09
N ILE A 484 30.14 17.95 7.27
CA ILE A 484 30.56 17.03 6.20
C ILE A 484 29.57 15.87 6.16
N ILE A 485 28.80 15.78 5.07
CA ILE A 485 27.97 14.62 4.80
C ILE A 485 28.87 13.54 4.19
N ALA A 486 29.22 12.52 4.99
CA ALA A 486 29.98 11.39 4.49
C ALA A 486 29.15 10.61 3.45
N THR A 487 29.73 10.28 2.29
CA THR A 487 29.02 9.58 1.20
C THR A 487 29.77 8.34 0.68
N THR A 488 30.88 7.97 1.31
CA THR A 488 31.78 6.89 0.85
C THR A 488 31.24 5.49 1.13
N ASP A 489 30.46 5.32 2.19
CA ASP A 489 29.82 4.09 2.70
C ASP A 489 28.39 3.87 2.18
N VAL A 490 27.80 4.86 1.50
CA VAL A 490 26.43 4.77 0.98
C VAL A 490 26.42 4.58 -0.54
N PRO A 491 25.45 3.83 -1.09
CA PRO A 491 25.39 3.54 -2.52
C PRO A 491 25.11 4.79 -3.34
N PHE A 492 25.56 4.76 -4.59
CA PHE A 492 25.13 5.70 -5.62
C PHE A 492 23.87 5.13 -6.29
N LEU A 493 22.83 5.94 -6.44
CA LEU A 493 21.51 5.45 -6.88
C LEU A 493 21.37 5.59 -8.40
N THR A 494 21.17 4.47 -9.09
CA THR A 494 20.89 4.42 -10.54
C THR A 494 19.65 3.61 -10.81
N ASP A 495 19.10 3.71 -12.02
CA ASP A 495 17.99 2.85 -12.46
C ASP A 495 18.32 1.35 -12.33
N GLN A 496 19.59 0.98 -12.49
CA GLN A 496 20.04 -0.42 -12.39
C GLN A 496 20.33 -0.85 -10.95
N TYR A 497 20.59 0.10 -10.04
CA TYR A 497 20.92 -0.17 -8.65
C TYR A 497 20.42 0.95 -7.73
N ASN A 498 19.23 0.74 -7.17
CA ASN A 498 18.64 1.61 -6.17
C ASN A 498 18.08 0.77 -5.00
N PRO A 499 18.88 0.52 -3.94
CA PRO A 499 18.42 -0.24 -2.77
C PRO A 499 17.68 0.65 -1.76
N SER A 500 16.99 1.71 -2.20
CA SER A 500 16.33 2.69 -1.31
C SER A 500 15.48 2.03 -0.24
N GLU A 501 14.73 0.99 -0.57
CA GLU A 501 13.89 0.23 0.37
C GLU A 501 14.64 -0.44 1.52
N VAL A 502 15.92 -0.79 1.31
CA VAL A 502 16.78 -1.39 2.35
C VAL A 502 17.51 -0.31 3.16
N LEU A 503 17.77 0.84 2.53
CA LEU A 503 18.32 2.02 3.19
C LEU A 503 17.30 2.68 4.12
N ILE A 504 16.01 2.33 3.96
CA ILE A 504 14.92 2.64 4.87
C ILE A 504 14.87 1.54 5.93
N ASN A 505 15.45 1.77 7.10
CA ASN A 505 15.38 0.82 8.21
C ASN A 505 15.36 1.54 9.55
N PRO A 506 14.45 1.21 10.48
CA PRO A 506 13.02 0.92 10.34
C PRO A 506 12.20 2.03 11.03
N ILE A 507 10.98 2.24 10.55
CA ILE A 507 9.88 3.06 11.11
C ILE A 507 10.16 3.37 12.59
N THR A 508 10.68 4.58 12.83
CA THR A 508 11.20 4.98 14.12
C THR A 508 10.13 4.83 15.17
N LYS A 509 10.55 4.38 16.35
CA LYS A 509 9.72 4.19 17.54
C LYS A 509 8.92 5.41 18.02
N ASN A 510 8.87 6.51 17.26
CA ASN A 510 7.95 7.61 17.46
C ASN A 510 7.25 7.86 16.12
N PRO A 511 5.92 7.99 16.09
CA PRO A 511 5.28 8.67 14.98
C PRO A 511 5.85 10.10 14.90
N TYR A 512 5.68 10.77 13.76
CA TYR A 512 5.60 12.24 13.78
C TYR A 512 4.32 12.62 14.55
N LEU A 513 4.34 12.43 15.87
CA LEU A 513 3.45 13.14 16.77
C LEU A 513 4.14 14.47 17.01
N GLN A 514 3.78 15.49 16.23
CA GLN A 514 3.37 16.69 16.94
C GLN A 514 2.25 16.21 17.86
N ASP A 515 2.55 16.15 19.16
CA ASP A 515 1.68 15.65 20.22
C ASP A 515 0.24 16.09 20.00
N LEU A 516 -0.62 15.18 19.56
CA LEU A 516 -2.02 15.25 19.95
C LEU A 516 -2.09 14.51 21.28
N PRO A 517 -2.54 15.18 22.36
CA PRO A 517 -2.45 14.64 23.71
C PRO A 517 -3.10 13.26 23.80
N GLU A 518 -2.38 12.34 24.42
CA GLU A 518 -2.60 10.89 24.56
C GLU A 518 -3.92 10.48 25.26
N ASN A 519 -4.81 11.43 25.51
CA ASN A 519 -6.07 11.21 26.22
C ASN A 519 -7.24 11.48 25.29
N GLN A 520 -7.68 10.45 24.55
CA GLN A 520 -9.09 10.15 24.23
C GLN A 520 -9.17 9.09 23.12
N ILE A 521 -9.05 7.82 23.50
CA ILE A 521 -9.61 6.74 22.67
C ILE A 521 -11.11 6.75 22.95
N ASP A 522 -11.90 7.04 21.92
CA ASP A 522 -13.34 7.26 22.03
C ASP A 522 -14.06 5.95 22.41
N GLU A 523 -14.99 5.98 23.36
CA GLU A 523 -15.65 4.80 23.95
C GLU A 523 -16.38 3.95 22.88
N LYS A 524 -16.78 4.60 21.78
CA LYS A 524 -17.42 3.98 20.61
C LYS A 524 -16.46 3.11 19.79
N GLN A 525 -15.20 3.49 19.65
CA GLN A 525 -14.19 2.73 18.89
C GLN A 525 -13.81 1.44 19.59
N HIS A 526 -13.67 1.46 20.92
CA HIS A 526 -13.45 0.26 21.70
C HIS A 526 -14.60 -0.76 21.57
N LEU A 527 -15.85 -0.28 21.46
CA LEU A 527 -17.02 -1.14 21.27
C LEU A 527 -17.05 -1.79 19.87
N GLU A 528 -16.79 -1.02 18.81
CA GLU A 528 -16.78 -1.56 17.44
C GLU A 528 -15.60 -2.52 17.22
N TYR A 529 -14.41 -2.19 17.73
CA TYR A 529 -13.22 -3.03 17.65
C TYR A 529 -13.40 -4.37 18.39
N SER A 530 -13.99 -4.35 19.59
CA SER A 530 -14.30 -5.57 20.35
C SER A 530 -15.41 -6.43 19.72
N MET A 531 -16.43 -5.82 19.12
CA MET A 531 -17.49 -6.54 18.41
C MET A 531 -16.96 -7.22 17.14
N ASN A 532 -16.08 -6.56 16.39
CA ASN A 532 -15.40 -7.15 15.23
C ASN A 532 -14.58 -8.38 15.61
N LEU A 533 -13.81 -8.30 16.70
CA LEU A 533 -13.04 -9.44 17.18
C LEU A 533 -13.94 -10.65 17.52
N ILE A 534 -15.05 -10.39 18.22
CA ILE A 534 -16.01 -11.45 18.58
C ILE A 534 -16.59 -12.11 17.32
N LEU A 535 -17.00 -11.32 16.32
CA LEU A 535 -17.51 -11.83 15.05
C LEU A 535 -16.45 -12.67 14.30
N GLY A 536 -15.22 -12.17 14.23
CA GLY A 536 -14.08 -12.87 13.63
C GLY A 536 -13.82 -14.21 14.33
N ILE A 537 -13.79 -14.24 15.66
CA ILE A 537 -13.61 -15.45 16.46
C ILE A 537 -14.76 -16.44 16.21
N ILE A 538 -16.01 -15.97 16.18
CA ILE A 538 -17.17 -16.82 15.89
C ILE A 538 -17.02 -17.48 14.51
N LEU A 539 -16.60 -16.73 13.49
CA LEU A 539 -16.40 -17.26 12.13
C LEU A 539 -15.27 -18.28 12.07
N ILE A 540 -14.15 -18.04 12.77
CA ILE A 540 -13.05 -18.99 12.89
C ILE A 540 -13.52 -20.27 13.58
N ILE A 541 -14.30 -20.15 14.68
CA ILE A 541 -14.85 -21.29 15.39
C ILE A 541 -15.82 -22.07 14.50
N ILE A 542 -16.71 -21.41 13.77
CA ILE A 542 -17.65 -22.06 12.82
C ILE A 542 -16.86 -22.79 11.73
N ALA A 543 -15.83 -22.15 11.15
CA ALA A 543 -14.98 -22.76 10.14
C ALA A 543 -14.24 -23.98 10.70
N GLY A 544 -13.72 -23.91 11.92
CA GLY A 544 -13.06 -25.01 12.63
C GLY A 544 -14.00 -26.15 12.99
N MET A 545 -15.21 -25.85 13.48
CA MET A 545 -16.27 -26.84 13.74
C MET A 545 -16.70 -27.53 12.45
N TRP A 546 -16.77 -26.79 11.34
CA TRP A 546 -17.06 -27.35 10.02
C TRP A 546 -15.97 -28.29 9.54
N LEU A 547 -14.70 -27.87 9.64
CA LEU A 547 -13.56 -28.74 9.36
C LEU A 547 -13.61 -29.99 10.24
N PHE A 548 -13.99 -29.86 11.52
CA PHE A 548 -14.13 -30.98 12.44
C PHE A 548 -15.31 -31.92 12.11
N TYR A 549 -16.44 -31.38 11.65
CA TYR A 549 -17.57 -32.16 11.15
C TYR A 549 -17.13 -33.04 9.97
N PHE A 550 -16.34 -32.48 9.05
CA PHE A 550 -15.70 -33.28 8.02
C PHE A 550 -14.57 -34.15 8.60
N LYS A 551 -13.87 -33.75 9.68
CA LYS A 551 -12.82 -34.52 10.35
C LYS A 551 -13.29 -35.88 10.85
N LYS A 552 -14.47 -35.97 11.48
CA LYS A 552 -15.10 -37.27 11.85
C LYS A 552 -15.38 -38.17 10.64
N ARG A 553 -15.37 -37.62 9.42
CA ARG A 553 -15.39 -38.34 8.13
C ARG A 553 -14.01 -38.45 7.44
N ILE A 554 -13.00 -37.70 7.88
CA ILE A 554 -11.62 -37.63 7.33
C ILE A 554 -10.66 -38.56 8.11
N TRP A 555 -10.84 -38.74 9.43
CA TRP A 555 -9.91 -39.42 10.34
C TRP A 555 -10.47 -40.69 11.00
N ASN A 556 -11.47 -41.36 10.42
CA ASN A 556 -11.76 -42.73 10.82
C ASN A 556 -10.60 -43.61 10.33
N PHE A 557 -9.60 -43.79 11.19
CA PHE A 557 -8.73 -44.96 11.18
C PHE A 557 -9.60 -46.15 11.61
N ASN A 558 -9.96 -46.99 10.65
CA ASN A 558 -10.16 -48.42 10.91
C ASN A 558 -8.94 -49.15 10.35
#